data_AF-A0A140K156-F1
#
_entry.id   AF-A0A140K156-F1
#
_cell.length_a   1.000
_cell.length_b   1.000
_cell.length_c   1.000
_cell.angle_alpha   90.00
_cell.angle_beta   90.00
_cell.angle_gamma   90.00
#
_symmetry.space_group_name_H-M   'P 1'
#
loop_
_entity.id
_entity.type
_entity.pdbx_description
1 polymer ?
#
loop_
_entity_poly.entity_id
_entity_poly.type
_entity_poly.pdbx_seq_one_letter_code
_entity_poly.pdbx_strand_id
1 'polypeptide(L)'
;MKKLEIIRCPNCGDLAERSHCTQSRIRRISCSTCDYLLIQCLDTARVIEAYAPGITADSGSPQLRMSATAHKQHQLLNRENTLR
;
A
#
# COMPACT_ATOMS: atom_id res chain seq x y z
N MET A 1 -21.94 -3.84 -0.54
CA MET A 1 -22.03 -2.47 0.02
C MET A 1 -20.61 -1.92 0.14
N LYS A 2 -20.40 -0.65 -0.24
CA LYS A 2 -19.12 0.05 -0.09
C LYS A 2 -19.26 1.07 1.04
N LYS A 3 -18.48 0.94 2.11
CA LYS A 3 -18.39 1.95 3.18
C LYS A 3 -17.15 2.81 2.94
N LEU A 4 -17.29 4.13 3.03
CA LEU A 4 -16.18 5.09 2.94
C LEU A 4 -15.98 5.75 4.32
N GLU A 5 -14.72 5.87 4.74
CA GLU A 5 -14.29 6.48 5.99
C GLU A 5 -13.10 7.40 5.71
N ILE A 6 -13.01 8.52 6.41
CA ILE A 6 -11.84 9.39 6.38
C ILE A 6 -10.95 9.06 7.59
N ILE A 7 -9.66 8.85 7.34
CA ILE A 7 -8.66 8.48 8.36
C ILE A 7 -7.40 9.32 8.19
N ARG A 8 -6.46 9.23 9.14
CA ARG A 8 -5.09 9.69 8.92
C ARG A 8 -4.31 8.69 8.07
N CYS A 9 -3.56 9.19 7.11
CA CYS A 9 -2.67 8.45 6.24
C CYS A 9 -1.56 7.82 7.10
N PRO A 10 -1.34 6.49 7.01
CA PRO A 10 -0.29 5.83 7.77
C PRO A 10 1.12 6.21 7.27
N ASN A 11 1.24 6.83 6.08
CA ASN A 11 2.51 7.25 5.51
C ASN A 11 2.85 8.70 5.90
N CYS A 12 1.98 9.68 5.60
CA CYS A 12 2.28 11.10 5.82
C CYS A 12 1.47 11.78 6.94
N GLY A 13 0.49 11.10 7.54
CA GLY A 13 -0.35 11.65 8.60
C GLY A 13 -1.51 12.56 8.15
N ASP A 14 -1.56 12.96 6.88
CA ASP A 14 -2.64 13.77 6.29
C ASP A 14 -3.95 12.95 6.11
N LEU A 15 -5.04 13.58 5.69
CA LEU A 15 -6.30 12.89 5.45
C LEU A 15 -6.18 11.89 4.28
N ALA A 16 -6.73 10.71 4.50
CA ALA A 16 -6.80 9.62 3.52
C ALA A 16 -8.18 8.97 3.55
N GLU A 17 -8.56 8.40 2.42
CA GLU A 17 -9.79 7.65 2.29
C GLU A 17 -9.56 6.17 2.60
N ARG A 18 -10.46 5.57 3.36
CA ARG A 18 -10.55 4.13 3.56
C ARG A 18 -11.89 3.64 3.04
N SER A 19 -11.87 2.70 2.10
CA SER A 19 -13.08 2.03 1.63
C SER A 19 -13.08 0.55 1.94
N HIS A 20 -14.24 0.04 2.34
CA HIS A 20 -14.52 -1.37 2.55
C HIS A 20 -15.52 -1.83 1.50
N CYS A 21 -15.10 -2.71 0.60
CA CYS A 21 -15.99 -3.36 -0.36
C CYS A 21 -16.29 -4.78 0.12
N THR A 22 -17.48 -4.99 0.68
CA THR A 22 -17.86 -6.31 1.20
C THR A 22 -18.04 -7.36 0.10
N GLN A 23 -18.43 -6.93 -1.11
CA GLN A 23 -18.64 -7.80 -2.27
C GLN A 23 -17.33 -8.42 -2.76
N SER A 24 -16.27 -7.60 -2.88
CA SER A 24 -14.96 -8.09 -3.29
C SER A 24 -14.06 -8.50 -2.13
N ARG A 25 -14.55 -8.43 -0.88
CA ARG A 25 -13.80 -8.71 0.35
C ARG A 25 -12.49 -7.91 0.44
N ILE A 26 -12.54 -6.64 0.03
CA ILE A 26 -11.36 -5.76 -0.05
C ILE A 26 -11.51 -4.53 0.85
N ARG A 27 -10.42 -4.20 1.53
CA ARG A 27 -10.17 -2.90 2.16
C ARG A 27 -9.18 -2.13 1.31
N ARG A 28 -9.46 -0.88 0.99
CA ARG A 28 -8.53 0.03 0.30
C ARG A 28 -8.31 1.26 1.16
N ILE A 29 -7.06 1.67 1.32
CA ILE A 29 -6.66 2.98 1.84
C ILE A 29 -5.96 3.73 0.71
N SER A 30 -6.36 4.98 0.44
CA SER A 30 -5.73 5.86 -0.54
C SER A 30 -5.55 7.26 0.01
N CYS A 31 -4.35 7.81 -0.12
CA CYS A 31 -4.03 9.19 0.25
C CYS A 31 -3.63 9.97 -1.01
N SER A 32 -4.29 11.10 -1.25
CA SER A 32 -3.97 11.99 -2.38
C SER A 32 -2.75 12.88 -2.14
N THR A 33 -2.32 13.06 -0.89
CA THR A 33 -1.22 13.96 -0.53
C THR A 33 0.16 13.36 -0.82
N CYS A 34 0.33 12.08 -0.55
CA CYS A 34 1.61 11.38 -0.72
C CYS A 34 1.46 10.12 -1.57
N ASP A 35 0.39 10.02 -2.37
CA ASP A 35 0.05 8.88 -3.22
C ASP A 35 0.04 7.50 -2.51
N TYR A 36 -0.06 7.44 -1.19
CA TYR A 36 -0.07 6.17 -0.47
C TYR A 36 -1.30 5.33 -0.84
N LEU A 37 -1.08 4.07 -1.22
CA LEU A 37 -2.13 3.10 -1.52
C LEU A 37 -1.88 1.80 -0.76
N LEU A 38 -2.92 1.27 -0.12
CA LEU A 38 -2.91 -0.06 0.47
C LEU A 38 -4.23 -0.77 0.18
N ILE A 39 -4.16 -1.92 -0.49
CA ILE A 39 -5.29 -2.81 -0.76
C ILE A 39 -5.05 -4.13 -0.05
N GLN A 40 -6.00 -4.53 0.79
CA GLN A 40 -5.92 -5.74 1.61
C GLN A 40 -7.18 -6.59 1.48
N CYS A 41 -7.03 -7.89 1.65
CA CYS A 41 -8.16 -8.80 1.89
C CYS A 41 -8.78 -8.49 3.26
N LEU A 42 -10.11 -8.33 3.32
CA LEU A 42 -10.84 -8.07 4.57
C LEU A 42 -10.72 -9.21 5.59
N ASP A 43 -10.48 -10.42 5.12
CA ASP A 43 -10.62 -11.63 5.94
C ASP A 43 -9.31 -12.06 6.55
N THR A 44 -8.24 -11.90 5.77
CA THR A 44 -6.90 -12.35 6.12
C THR A 44 -5.95 -11.19 6.43
N ALA A 45 -6.38 -9.95 6.18
CA ALA A 45 -5.54 -8.75 6.22
C ALA A 45 -4.29 -8.79 5.32
N ARG A 46 -4.13 -9.82 4.49
CA ARG A 46 -3.02 -9.95 3.54
C ARG A 46 -3.06 -8.80 2.54
N VAL A 47 -1.88 -8.24 2.28
CA VAL A 47 -1.68 -7.20 1.28
C VAL A 47 -1.86 -7.81 -0.10
N ILE A 48 -2.76 -7.21 -0.87
CA ILE A 48 -2.98 -7.53 -2.29
C ILE A 48 -2.12 -6.60 -3.14
N GLU A 49 -2.13 -5.30 -2.82
CA GLU A 49 -1.36 -4.27 -3.51
C GLU A 49 -0.99 -3.17 -2.51
N ALA A 50 0.23 -2.66 -2.60
CA ALA A 50 0.68 -1.56 -1.78
C ALA A 50 1.64 -0.65 -2.55
N TYR A 51 1.50 0.65 -2.32
CA TYR A 51 2.41 1.67 -2.80
C TYR A 51 2.61 2.71 -1.69
N ALA A 52 3.87 2.98 -1.36
CA ALA A 52 4.25 3.93 -0.32
C ALA A 52 5.43 4.77 -0.81
N PRO A 53 5.17 6.01 -1.25
CA PRO A 53 6.24 6.96 -1.55
C PRO A 53 7.04 7.28 -0.30
N GLY A 54 8.36 7.32 -0.45
CA GLY A 54 9.23 7.73 0.65
C GLY A 54 8.90 9.16 1.05
N ILE A 55 8.46 9.36 2.29
CA ILE A 55 8.35 10.71 2.85
C ILE A 55 9.77 11.24 3.05
N THR A 56 10.11 12.37 2.44
CA THR A 56 11.29 13.12 2.89
C THR A 56 10.95 13.63 4.28
N ALA A 57 11.75 13.28 5.28
CA ALA A 57 11.59 13.84 6.61
C ALA A 57 12.05 15.30 6.55
N ASP A 58 11.11 16.21 6.34
CA ASP A 58 11.35 17.66 6.31
C ASP A 58 11.51 18.18 7.76
N SER A 59 12.58 17.77 8.44
CA SER A 59 13.07 18.39 9.68
C SER A 59 14.42 17.80 10.10
N GLY A 60 15.50 18.36 9.54
CA GLY A 60 16.83 18.41 10.18
C GLY A 60 17.53 17.12 10.63
N SER A 61 17.10 15.94 10.19
CA SER A 61 17.72 14.65 10.59
C SER A 61 18.51 14.04 9.41
N PRO A 62 19.69 13.40 9.65
CA PRO A 62 20.49 12.84 8.58
C PRO A 62 19.73 11.72 7.87
N GLN A 63 19.60 11.83 6.55
CA GLN A 63 18.89 10.90 5.67
C GLN A 63 19.40 9.46 5.81
N LEU A 64 18.68 8.60 6.52
CA LEU A 64 18.68 7.17 6.21
C LEU A 64 17.72 6.97 5.05
N ARG A 65 18.26 7.04 3.82
CA ARG A 65 17.54 6.68 2.60
C ARG A 65 17.11 5.22 2.66
N MET A 66 15.91 4.94 3.14
CA MET A 66 15.30 3.63 2.94
C MET A 66 14.80 3.58 1.51
N SER A 67 15.50 2.80 0.66
CA SER A 67 15.13 2.58 -0.73
C SER A 67 13.72 1.98 -0.80
N ALA A 68 12.85 2.63 -1.57
CA ALA A 68 11.51 2.16 -1.87
C ALA A 68 11.56 0.74 -2.46
N THR A 69 11.36 -0.27 -1.62
CA THR A 69 11.37 -1.67 -2.05
C THR A 69 9.97 -2.24 -1.84
N ALA A 70 9.12 -2.05 -2.83
CA ALA A 70 8.00 -2.94 -3.11
C ALA A 70 8.08 -3.31 -4.60
N HIS A 71 9.20 -3.89 -5.02
CA HIS A 71 9.31 -4.54 -6.33
C HIS A 71 8.56 -5.86 -6.27
N LYS A 72 7.48 -5.97 -7.05
CA LYS A 72 6.74 -7.19 -7.43
C LYS A 72 7.50 -8.51 -7.19
N GLN A 73 7.14 -9.28 -6.16
CA GLN A 73 7.64 -10.64 -5.97
C GLN A 73 6.80 -11.71 -6.71
N HIS A 74 6.01 -11.34 -7.72
CA HIS A 74 5.13 -12.29 -8.43
C HIS A 74 5.54 -12.63 -9.87
N GLN A 75 6.77 -12.28 -10.30
CA GLN A 75 7.28 -12.65 -11.64
C GLN A 75 8.47 -13.64 -11.63
N LEU A 76 9.02 -14.02 -10.46
CA LEU A 76 10.14 -14.95 -10.40
C LEU A 76 9.75 -16.43 -10.21
N LEU A 77 8.49 -16.75 -9.90
CA LEU A 77 8.05 -18.14 -9.76
C LEU A 77 7.59 -18.79 -11.08
N ASN A 78 7.41 -18.01 -12.16
CA ASN A 78 6.89 -18.53 -13.44
C ASN A 78 7.96 -18.73 -14.52
N ARG A 79 9.24 -18.48 -14.24
CA ARG A 79 10.34 -18.67 -15.22
C ARG A 79 11.16 -19.95 -14.99
N GLU A 80 10.95 -20.65 -13.88
CA GLU A 80 11.64 -21.91 -13.58
C GLU A 80 10.87 -23.16 -14.04
N ASN A 81 9.65 -23.03 -14.57
CA ASN A 81 8.79 -24.14 -14.99
C ASN A 81 8.62 -24.28 -16.51
N THR A 82 9.49 -23.66 -17.33
CA THR A 82 9.46 -23.80 -18.81
C THR A 82 10.76 -24.36 -19.39
N LEU A 83 11.66 -24.89 -18.56
CA LEU A 83 12.90 -25.56 -18.98
C LEU A 83 13.19 -26.86 -18.20
N ARG A 84 12.16 -27.57 -17.76
CA ARG A 84 12.27 -28.97 -17.32
C ARG A 84 11.17 -29.82 -17.94
#